data_AF-A0A3B0TBK7-F1
#
_entry.id   AF-A0A3B0TBK7-F1
#
_cell.length_a   1.000
_cell.length_b   1.000
_cell.length_c   1.000
_cell.angle_alpha   90.00
_cell.angle_beta   90.00
_cell.angle_gamma   90.00
#
_symmetry.space_group_name_H-M   'P 1'
#
loop_
_entity.id
_entity.type
_entity.pdbx_description
1 polymer ?
#
loop_
_entity_poly.entity_id
_entity_poly.type
_entity_poly.pdbx_seq_one_letter_code
_entity_poly.pdbx_strand_id
1 'polypeptide(L)'
;SKARVIIEMGLKDFPLDGSLGSHFFYNVTSMNVGYFSIPHNSCKASLNIEVLEQQVVLRELKYVKHVRFPRPLNVLMNGRKRQGLICFEK
;
A
#
# COMPACT_ATOMS: atom_id res chain seq x y z
N SER A 1 -5.01 -11.55 -11.83
CA SER A 1 -4.25 -10.69 -10.89
C SER A 1 -4.25 -11.35 -9.51
N LYS A 2 -3.15 -11.30 -8.72
CA LYS A 2 -3.04 -11.92 -7.38
C LYS A 2 -2.74 -10.91 -6.25
N ALA A 3 -2.71 -9.62 -6.56
CA ALA A 3 -2.51 -8.59 -5.55
C ALA A 3 -3.65 -8.65 -4.52
N ARG A 4 -3.31 -8.56 -3.24
CA ARG A 4 -4.30 -8.55 -2.14
C ARG A 4 -4.46 -7.16 -1.53
N VAL A 5 -3.42 -6.33 -1.62
CA VAL A 5 -3.39 -4.97 -1.07
C VAL A 5 -2.62 -4.06 -2.02
N ILE A 6 -3.07 -2.81 -2.14
CA ILE A 6 -2.40 -1.70 -2.81
C ILE A 6 -2.33 -0.52 -1.85
N ILE A 7 -1.17 0.13 -1.79
CA ILE A 7 -0.96 1.36 -1.03
C ILE A 7 -0.52 2.44 -2.00
N GLU A 8 -1.23 3.55 -2.02
CA GLU A 8 -0.88 4.76 -2.78
C GLU A 8 -0.36 5.83 -1.82
N MET A 9 0.79 6.43 -2.13
CA MET A 9 1.42 7.45 -1.29
C MET A 9 1.51 8.77 -2.04
N GLY A 10 1.14 9.87 -1.37
CA GLY A 10 1.32 11.22 -1.90
C GLY A 10 2.77 11.67 -1.79
N LEU A 11 3.25 12.39 -2.80
CA LEU A 11 4.59 12.99 -2.80
C LEU A 11 4.48 14.49 -2.54
N LYS A 12 5.59 15.11 -2.09
CA LYS A 12 5.62 16.52 -1.66
C LYS A 12 5.15 17.49 -2.74
N ASP A 13 5.55 17.25 -3.98
CA ASP A 13 5.23 18.09 -5.13
C ASP A 13 4.18 17.42 -6.05
N PHE A 14 3.64 16.27 -5.63
CA PHE A 14 2.59 15.55 -6.33
C PHE A 14 1.54 15.11 -5.31
N PRO A 15 0.67 16.05 -4.88
CA PRO A 15 -0.42 15.70 -3.99
C PRO A 15 -1.27 14.61 -4.64
N LEU A 16 -1.82 13.75 -3.79
CA LEU A 16 -2.82 12.76 -4.17
C LEU A 16 -4.08 13.51 -4.65
N ASP A 17 -4.06 14.05 -5.88
CA ASP A 17 -5.27 14.18 -6.66
C ASP A 17 -5.67 12.74 -6.94
N GLY A 18 -6.47 12.19 -6.02
CA GLY A 18 -6.77 10.78 -6.00
C GLY A 18 -7.11 10.34 -7.42
N SER A 19 -6.60 9.18 -7.83
CA SER A 19 -7.05 8.52 -9.05
C SER A 19 -8.53 8.15 -8.92
N LEU A 20 -9.37 9.17 -8.86
CA LEU A 20 -10.81 9.21 -9.05
C LEU A 20 -11.14 8.96 -10.53
N GLY A 21 -10.23 8.34 -11.29
CA GLY A 21 -10.62 7.61 -12.47
C GLY A 21 -11.49 6.46 -12.00
N SER A 22 -12.81 6.59 -12.10
CA SER A 22 -13.81 5.61 -11.68
C SER A 22 -13.42 4.18 -12.10
N HIS A 23 -12.79 4.05 -13.26
CA HIS A 23 -12.28 2.80 -13.84
C HIS A 23 -11.25 2.04 -12.96
N PHE A 24 -10.39 2.74 -12.22
CA PHE A 24 -9.43 2.11 -11.31
C PHE A 24 -10.11 1.56 -10.06
N PHE A 25 -11.03 2.33 -9.47
CA PHE A 25 -11.82 1.90 -8.31
C PHE A 25 -12.74 0.72 -8.62
N TYR A 26 -13.32 0.64 -9.83
CA TYR A 26 -14.13 -0.52 -10.23
C TYR A 26 -13.32 -1.81 -10.27
N ASN A 27 -12.04 -1.76 -10.69
CA ASN A 27 -11.17 -2.95 -10.73
C ASN A 27 -10.71 -3.36 -9.32
N VAL A 28 -10.40 -2.39 -8.46
CA VAL A 28 -9.97 -2.66 -7.08
C VAL A 28 -11.10 -3.29 -6.25
N THR A 29 -12.32 -2.76 -6.38
CA THR A 29 -13.50 -3.25 -5.65
C THR A 29 -13.99 -4.62 -6.14
N SER A 30 -13.98 -4.87 -7.46
CA SER A 30 -14.38 -6.17 -8.03
C SER A 30 -13.37 -7.30 -7.75
N MET A 31 -12.08 -6.98 -7.57
CA MET A 31 -11.03 -7.99 -7.32
C MET A 31 -10.78 -8.28 -5.83
N ASN A 32 -11.60 -7.72 -4.92
CA ASN A 32 -11.44 -7.85 -3.47
C ASN A 32 -10.02 -7.46 -3.00
N VAL A 33 -9.49 -6.36 -3.55
CA VAL A 33 -8.17 -5.82 -3.22
C VAL A 33 -8.33 -4.74 -2.15
N GLY A 34 -7.61 -4.87 -1.05
CA GLY A 34 -7.54 -3.84 -0.03
C GLY A 34 -6.82 -2.59 -0.56
N TYR A 35 -7.45 -1.43 -0.47
CA TYR A 35 -6.89 -0.17 -0.95
C TYR A 35 -6.62 0.80 0.19
N PHE A 36 -5.41 1.33 0.24
CA PHE A 36 -4.98 2.33 1.22
C PHE A 36 -4.39 3.54 0.50
N SER A 37 -4.73 4.73 0.96
CA SER A 37 -4.10 5.97 0.53
C SER A 37 -3.42 6.63 1.74
N ILE A 38 -2.17 7.05 1.55
CA ILE A 38 -1.36 7.73 2.56
C ILE A 38 -1.05 9.13 2.01
N PRO A 39 -1.78 10.18 2.46
CA PRO A 39 -1.49 11.54 2.05
C PRO A 39 -0.10 11.97 2.49
N HIS A 40 0.54 12.83 1.68
CA HIS A 40 1.80 13.46 2.06
C HIS A 40 1.60 14.28 3.35
N ASN A 41 2.54 14.21 4.30
CA ASN A 41 2.51 14.93 5.58
C ASN A 41 1.29 14.65 6.50
N SER A 42 0.67 13.46 6.42
CA SER A 42 -0.39 13.09 7.34
C SER A 42 0.15 12.55 8.67
N CYS A 43 -0.26 13.12 9.80
CA CYS A 43 -0.04 12.53 11.12
C CYS A 43 -0.93 11.29 11.38
N LYS A 44 -1.92 11.02 10.52
CA LYS A 44 -2.92 9.96 10.71
C LYS A 44 -2.63 8.68 9.92
N ALA A 45 -1.69 8.72 8.98
CA ALA A 45 -1.34 7.59 8.14
C ALA A 45 0.16 7.59 7.88
N SER A 46 0.81 6.45 8.10
CA SER A 46 2.27 6.31 7.96
C SER A 46 2.61 4.95 7.38
N LEU A 47 3.62 4.92 6.51
CA LEU A 47 4.28 3.70 6.06
C LEU A 47 5.74 3.75 6.51
N ASN A 48 6.20 2.68 7.17
CA ASN A 48 7.62 2.55 7.49
C ASN A 48 8.37 2.01 6.25
N ILE A 49 9.01 2.92 5.51
CA ILE A 49 9.75 2.58 4.28
C ILE A 49 11.01 1.78 4.61
N GLU A 50 11.69 2.10 5.72
CA GLU A 50 12.92 1.41 6.15
C GLU A 50 12.69 -0.09 6.32
N VAL A 51 11.52 -0.49 6.81
CA VAL A 51 11.10 -1.91 6.89
C VAL A 51 11.15 -2.58 5.52
N LEU A 52 10.68 -1.91 4.46
CA LEU A 52 10.67 -2.46 3.10
C LEU A 52 12.09 -2.56 2.54
N GLU A 53 12.95 -1.60 2.87
CA GLU A 53 14.35 -1.56 2.42
C GLU A 53 15.20 -2.66 3.07
N GLN A 54 14.85 -3.10 4.27
CA GLN A 54 15.50 -4.18 4.99
C GLN A 54 15.12 -5.59 4.50
N GLN A 55 14.12 -5.71 3.62
CA GLN A 55 13.68 -7.01 3.11
C GLN A 55 14.59 -7.55 2.00
N VAL A 56 14.56 -8.87 1.80
CA VAL A 56 15.31 -9.52 0.71
C VAL A 56 14.77 -9.04 -0.63
N VAL A 57 15.63 -8.44 -1.45
CA VAL A 57 15.31 -8.00 -2.80
C VAL A 57 15.33 -9.20 -3.75
N LEU A 58 14.19 -9.54 -4.34
CA LEU A 58 14.08 -10.60 -5.35
C LEU A 58 14.38 -10.08 -6.75
N ARG A 59 13.99 -8.84 -7.04
CA ARG A 59 14.21 -8.18 -8.33
C ARG A 59 14.18 -6.67 -8.16
N GLU A 60 15.09 -5.99 -8.84
CA GLU A 60 15.13 -4.53 -8.91
C GLU A 60 15.15 -4.10 -10.37
N LEU A 61 14.27 -3.15 -10.70
CA LEU A 61 14.11 -2.53 -12.00
C LEU A 61 14.17 -1.01 -11.80
N LYS A 62 14.29 -0.27 -12.91
CA LYS A 62 14.40 1.19 -12.91
C LYS A 62 13.38 1.93 -12.01
N TYR A 63 12.16 1.43 -11.92
CA TYR A 63 11.07 2.06 -11.17
C TYR A 63 10.36 1.10 -10.19
N VAL A 64 10.81 -0.16 -10.10
CA VAL A 64 10.12 -1.19 -9.33
C VAL A 64 11.13 -1.98 -8.52
N LYS A 65 10.90 -2.04 -7.20
CA LYS A 65 11.64 -2.89 -6.28
C LYS A 65 10.70 -3.98 -5.75
N HIS A 66 11.04 -5.24 -6.02
CA HIS A 66 10.29 -6.40 -5.56
C HIS A 66 11.03 -7.05 -4.41
N VAL A 67 10.44 -6.96 -3.21
CA VAL A 67 11.01 -7.52 -1.98
C VAL A 67 10.14 -8.65 -1.43
N ARG A 68 10.76 -9.54 -0.65
CA ARG A 68 10.08 -10.66 0.00
C ARG A 68 10.27 -10.61 1.51
N PHE A 69 9.15 -10.68 2.22
CA PHE A 69 9.13 -10.90 3.66
C PHE A 69 9.33 -12.40 3.97
N PRO A 70 10.01 -12.74 5.09
CA PRO A 70 10.23 -14.12 5.49
C PRO A 70 8.92 -14.82 5.92
N ARG A 71 7.97 -14.06 6.48
CA ARG A 71 6.63 -14.53 6.86
C ARG A 71 5.55 -13.68 6.16
N PRO A 72 4.34 -14.21 5.98
CA PRO A 72 3.21 -13.45 5.45
C PRO A 72 2.91 -12.19 6.27
N LEU A 73 2.47 -11.12 5.60
CA LEU A 73 1.98 -9.91 6.24
C LEU A 73 0.55 -10.10 6.75
N ASN A 74 0.25 -9.56 7.92
CA ASN A 74 -1.10 -9.49 8.46
C ASN A 74 -1.75 -8.17 8.03
N VAL A 75 -2.94 -8.27 7.43
CA VAL A 75 -3.70 -7.12 6.94
C VAL A 75 -5.04 -7.08 7.64
N LEU A 76 -5.29 -6.00 8.37
CA LEU A 76 -6.54 -5.75 9.11
C LEU A 76 -7.20 -4.51 8.54
N MET A 77 -8.48 -4.61 8.18
CA MET A 77 -9.27 -3.51 7.63
C MET A 77 -10.62 -3.39 8.34
N ASN A 78 -10.91 -2.19 8.85
CA ASN A 78 -12.21 -1.83 9.39
C ASN A 78 -12.82 -0.72 8.52
N GLY A 79 -13.61 -1.13 7.53
CA GLY A 79 -14.28 -0.22 6.60
C GLY A 79 -15.28 0.73 7.29
N ARG A 80 -15.92 0.30 8.39
CA ARG A 80 -16.87 1.16 9.14
C ARG A 80 -16.17 2.32 9.82
N LYS A 81 -14.99 2.07 10.40
CA LYS A 81 -14.17 3.10 11.05
C LYS A 81 -13.18 3.78 10.10
N ARG A 82 -13.11 3.34 8.83
CA ARG A 82 -12.10 3.78 7.84
C ARG A 82 -10.68 3.66 8.38
N GLN A 83 -10.40 2.54 9.04
CA GLN A 83 -9.10 2.23 9.62
C GLN A 83 -8.53 0.96 8.99
N GLY A 84 -7.22 0.86 8.91
CA GLY A 84 -6.58 -0.42 8.69
C GLY A 84 -5.13 -0.41 9.11
N LEU A 85 -4.59 -1.60 9.24
CA LEU A 85 -3.27 -1.87 9.77
C LEU A 85 -2.65 -2.99 8.95
N ILE A 86 -1.40 -2.79 8.54
CA ILE A 86 -0.58 -3.83 7.95
C ILE A 86 0.61 -4.02 8.89
N CYS A 87 0.76 -5.22 9.42
CA CYS A 87 1.84 -5.55 10.32
C CYS A 87 2.49 -6.86 9.91
N PHE A 88 3.71 -7.06 10.38
CA PHE A 88 4.49 -8.26 10.16
C PHE A 88 5.17 -8.65 11.46
N GLU A 89 5.30 -9.95 11.68
CA GLU A 89 6.09 -10.47 12.78
C GLU A 89 7.55 -10.54 12.35
N LYS A 90 8.46 -10.13 13.23
CA LYS A 90 9.90 -10.32 13.02
C LYS A 90 10.29 -11.79 13.15
#